data_AF-A0A150R2S1-F1
#
_entry.id   AF-A0A150R2S1-F1
#
_cell.length_a   1.000
_cell.length_b   1.000
_cell.length_c   1.000
_cell.angle_alpha   90.00
_cell.angle_beta   90.00
_cell.angle_gamma   90.00
#
_symmetry.space_group_name_H-M   'P 1'
#
loop_
_entity.id
_entity.type
_entity.pdbx_description
1 polymer ?
#
loop_
_entity_poly.entity_id
_entity_poly.type
_entity_poly.pdbx_seq_one_letter_code
_entity_poly.pdbx_strand_id
1 'polypeptide(L)'
;PCDPGSQEDCYSGPPGTLSRGACHGGVRTCDEAGNGFGPCAGEVVPAPDRCDTAEDEDCDGEVNEGCAYARCRDIPRGLTSDVYLLDLDGAGPEPAFPVYCDQETDGGGWALLYNSVGSEEGTTLQFWNIPYAERLGTRGEPALGQNFYRGSLYFVGREYRDDIEDLEGTVKEVMRATAEGINSKTMELLGPTHVTGDANIYFAHFLSGWSSQDYDGDTDPDGNCALEFQNVAQHYAQCWEYNLGADADEPTDDGGWGPHLGTHITERLGLASDKTRYTRVRRISRWTRW
;
A
#
# COMPACT_ATOMS: atom_id res chain seq x y z
N PRO A 1 41.64 5.78 -40.55
CA PRO A 1 42.88 6.24 -39.90
C PRO A 1 42.58 7.24 -38.80
N CYS A 2 43.20 7.07 -37.63
CA CYS A 2 43.11 7.95 -36.47
C CYS A 2 44.53 8.22 -35.93
N ASP A 3 44.70 9.25 -35.10
CA ASP A 3 46.00 9.55 -34.49
C ASP A 3 46.31 8.47 -33.43
N PRO A 4 47.45 7.75 -33.50
CA PRO A 4 47.79 6.71 -32.55
C PRO A 4 47.67 7.19 -31.09
N GLY A 5 46.92 6.44 -30.27
CA GLY A 5 46.68 6.79 -28.86
C GLY A 5 45.65 7.90 -28.61
N SER A 6 45.04 8.50 -29.65
CA SER A 6 43.92 9.42 -29.48
C SER A 6 42.71 8.73 -28.85
N GLN A 7 41.93 9.51 -28.09
CA GLN A 7 40.73 9.04 -27.39
C GLN A 7 39.51 9.83 -27.83
N GLU A 8 38.36 9.17 -27.88
CA GLU A 8 37.07 9.80 -28.10
C GLU A 8 35.95 9.09 -27.34
N ASP A 9 34.93 9.87 -26.97
CA ASP A 9 33.72 9.35 -26.37
C ASP A 9 33.01 8.41 -27.34
N CYS A 10 32.42 7.35 -26.80
CA CYS A 10 31.70 6.37 -27.59
C CYS A 10 30.55 5.76 -26.79
N TYR A 11 29.61 5.20 -27.53
CA TYR A 11 28.50 4.44 -26.99
C TYR A 11 27.97 3.54 -28.11
N SER A 12 27.85 2.24 -27.86
CA SER A 12 27.39 1.27 -28.86
C SER A 12 25.92 0.87 -28.69
N GLY A 13 25.26 1.32 -27.62
CA GLY A 13 23.85 1.07 -27.37
C GLY A 13 22.90 1.82 -28.32
N PRO A 14 21.62 1.43 -28.37
CA PRO A 14 20.61 2.09 -29.21
C PRO A 14 20.50 3.60 -28.95
N PRO A 15 20.26 4.43 -29.99
CA PRO A 15 20.00 5.85 -29.79
C PRO A 15 18.83 6.07 -28.82
N GLY A 16 19.02 6.97 -27.85
CA GLY A 16 18.00 7.28 -26.83
C GLY A 16 18.25 6.66 -25.46
N THR A 17 19.11 5.64 -25.37
CA THR A 17 19.45 4.95 -24.10
C THR A 17 20.69 5.51 -23.41
N LEU A 18 21.51 6.31 -24.11
CA LEU A 18 22.68 6.96 -23.52
C LEU A 18 22.27 7.89 -22.38
N SER A 19 22.90 7.71 -21.22
CA SER A 19 22.63 8.51 -20.00
C SER A 19 21.23 8.33 -19.44
N ARG A 20 20.62 7.16 -19.65
CA ARG A 20 19.40 6.70 -18.97
C ARG A 20 19.74 5.52 -18.07
N GLY A 21 19.11 5.44 -16.90
CA GLY A 21 19.34 4.33 -15.98
C GLY A 21 20.82 4.06 -15.71
N ALA A 22 21.20 2.79 -15.81
CA ALA A 22 22.58 2.34 -15.71
C ALA A 22 23.42 2.63 -16.97
N CYS A 23 22.81 2.96 -18.11
CA CYS A 23 23.50 3.11 -19.37
C CYS A 23 24.31 4.39 -19.48
N HIS A 24 25.59 4.23 -19.83
CA HIS A 24 26.47 5.34 -20.09
C HIS A 24 27.52 5.02 -21.16
N GLY A 25 28.05 6.09 -21.76
CA GLY A 25 29.15 6.01 -22.71
C GLY A 25 30.46 5.60 -22.07
N GLY A 26 31.38 5.17 -22.90
CA GLY A 26 32.76 4.89 -22.56
C GLY A 26 33.73 5.71 -23.40
N VAL A 27 35.00 5.30 -23.39
CA VAL A 27 36.06 5.92 -24.19
C VAL A 27 36.72 4.86 -25.05
N ARG A 28 36.87 5.13 -26.35
CA ARG A 28 37.64 4.26 -27.26
C ARG A 28 38.97 4.92 -27.60
N THR A 29 40.01 4.11 -27.68
CA THR A 29 41.39 4.56 -27.96
C THR A 29 41.84 4.04 -29.33
N CYS A 30 42.47 4.90 -30.12
CA CYS A 30 43.07 4.54 -31.41
C CYS A 30 44.31 3.65 -31.21
N ASP A 31 44.43 2.59 -32.01
CA ASP A 31 45.59 1.68 -31.93
C ASP A 31 46.92 2.37 -32.26
N GLU A 32 48.03 1.79 -31.79
CA GLU A 32 49.38 2.37 -31.96
C GLU A 32 49.81 2.51 -33.43
N ALA A 33 49.18 1.76 -34.34
CA ALA A 33 49.45 1.82 -35.77
C ALA A 33 48.55 2.82 -36.52
N GLY A 34 47.60 3.46 -35.83
CA GLY A 34 46.66 4.42 -36.39
C GLY A 34 45.58 3.80 -37.29
N ASN A 35 45.37 2.48 -37.21
CA ASN A 35 44.49 1.76 -38.13
C ASN A 35 43.00 1.91 -37.75
N GLY A 36 42.67 2.06 -36.47
CA GLY A 36 41.31 2.35 -36.01
C GLY A 36 41.19 2.46 -34.49
N PHE A 37 39.98 2.79 -34.04
CA PHE A 37 39.63 2.79 -32.62
C PHE A 37 39.29 1.37 -32.14
N GLY A 38 39.72 1.05 -30.92
CA GLY A 38 39.34 -0.18 -30.21
C GLY A 38 37.89 -0.18 -29.69
N PRO A 39 37.55 -1.16 -28.82
CA PRO A 39 36.23 -1.20 -28.18
C PRO A 39 36.00 0.05 -27.32
N CYS A 40 34.72 0.34 -27.04
CA CYS A 40 34.35 1.43 -26.17
C CYS A 40 34.55 1.01 -24.70
N ALA A 41 35.67 1.37 -24.10
CA ALA A 41 36.00 0.94 -22.76
C ALA A 41 35.15 1.67 -21.73
N GLY A 42 34.51 0.90 -20.84
CA GLY A 42 33.67 1.44 -19.77
C GLY A 42 32.28 1.86 -20.22
N GLU A 43 31.81 1.49 -21.41
CA GLU A 43 30.39 1.65 -21.74
C GLU A 43 29.53 0.65 -20.96
N VAL A 44 28.31 1.05 -20.63
CA VAL A 44 27.23 0.17 -20.16
C VAL A 44 26.07 0.37 -21.12
N VAL A 45 25.69 -0.70 -21.81
CA VAL A 45 24.60 -0.72 -22.80
C VAL A 45 23.40 -1.48 -22.22
N PRO A 46 22.19 -1.30 -22.78
CA PRO A 46 20.98 -1.96 -22.30
C PRO A 46 21.12 -3.46 -22.11
N ALA A 47 20.67 -3.95 -20.96
CA ALA A 47 20.54 -5.35 -20.60
C ALA A 47 19.18 -5.60 -19.94
N PRO A 48 18.60 -6.81 -19.99
CA PRO A 48 17.32 -7.06 -19.32
C PRO A 48 17.37 -6.71 -17.84
N ASP A 49 16.27 -6.15 -17.36
CA ASP A 49 16.11 -5.72 -15.98
C ASP A 49 16.30 -6.82 -14.95
N ARG A 50 16.83 -6.41 -13.81
CA ARG A 50 17.14 -7.27 -12.68
C ARG A 50 16.34 -6.88 -11.45
N CYS A 51 15.40 -7.76 -11.09
CA CYS A 51 14.54 -7.62 -9.91
C CYS A 51 15.27 -7.51 -8.55
N ASP A 52 16.60 -7.67 -8.50
CA ASP A 52 17.40 -7.58 -7.27
C ASP A 52 18.12 -6.23 -7.10
N THR A 53 17.99 -5.30 -8.05
CA THR A 53 18.55 -3.95 -7.98
C THR A 53 17.45 -2.89 -8.12
N ALA A 54 17.83 -1.62 -7.89
CA ALA A 54 16.97 -0.47 -8.15
C ALA A 54 17.47 0.33 -9.38
N GLU A 55 18.27 -0.29 -10.24
CA GLU A 55 18.81 0.31 -11.45
C GLU A 55 17.89 -0.02 -12.64
N ASP A 56 17.81 0.89 -13.61
CA ASP A 56 17.15 0.70 -14.91
C ASP A 56 18.22 0.14 -15.84
N GLU A 57 18.24 -1.19 -16.03
CA GLU A 57 19.33 -1.87 -16.74
C GLU A 57 19.10 -1.92 -18.25
N ASP A 58 17.85 -1.89 -18.70
CA ASP A 58 17.51 -1.84 -20.13
C ASP A 58 17.41 -0.40 -20.68
N CYS A 59 17.46 0.59 -19.78
CA CYS A 59 17.60 2.01 -20.02
C CYS A 59 16.42 2.59 -20.79
N ASP A 60 15.23 2.03 -20.58
CA ASP A 60 13.97 2.49 -21.16
C ASP A 60 13.29 3.59 -20.33
N GLY A 61 13.73 3.76 -19.07
CA GLY A 61 13.28 4.79 -18.13
C GLY A 61 12.36 4.30 -17.02
N GLU A 62 12.00 3.02 -17.03
CA GLU A 62 11.30 2.34 -15.95
C GLU A 62 12.30 1.44 -15.18
N VAL A 63 11.92 0.93 -14.00
CA VAL A 63 12.77 0.02 -13.21
C VAL A 63 11.98 -1.22 -12.83
N ASN A 64 12.60 -2.38 -13.02
CA ASN A 64 12.09 -3.69 -12.65
C ASN A 64 10.80 -4.10 -13.39
N GLU A 65 10.72 -3.86 -14.70
CA GLU A 65 9.54 -4.20 -15.48
C GLU A 65 9.32 -5.71 -15.52
N GLY A 66 8.10 -6.13 -15.17
CA GLY A 66 7.74 -7.55 -15.14
C GLY A 66 8.27 -8.32 -13.94
N CYS A 67 8.86 -7.64 -12.95
CA CYS A 67 9.21 -8.24 -11.67
C CYS A 67 7.97 -8.48 -10.80
N ALA A 68 7.99 -9.59 -10.06
CA ALA A 68 7.03 -9.89 -9.01
C ALA A 68 7.76 -10.33 -7.74
N TYR A 69 7.27 -9.89 -6.59
CA TYR A 69 7.94 -10.08 -5.30
C TYR A 69 7.06 -10.89 -4.33
N ALA A 70 7.66 -11.70 -3.46
CA ALA A 70 6.86 -12.47 -2.48
C ALA A 70 6.17 -11.60 -1.41
N ARG A 71 6.70 -10.39 -1.19
CA ARG A 71 6.22 -9.40 -0.22
C ARG A 71 6.83 -8.04 -0.51
N CYS A 72 6.19 -6.99 -0.02
CA CYS A 72 6.71 -5.63 -0.14
C CYS A 72 8.13 -5.50 0.44
N ARG A 73 8.50 -6.26 1.48
CA ARG A 73 9.84 -6.21 2.07
C ARG A 73 10.96 -6.76 1.17
N ASP A 74 10.62 -7.58 0.18
CA ASP A 74 11.59 -8.17 -0.74
C ASP A 74 11.87 -7.23 -1.94
N ILE A 75 11.16 -6.10 -2.03
CA ILE A 75 11.41 -5.06 -3.02
C ILE A 75 12.77 -4.41 -2.74
N PRO A 76 13.62 -4.22 -3.78
CA PRO A 76 14.94 -3.60 -3.63
C PRO A 76 14.88 -2.26 -2.90
N ARG A 77 15.82 -2.07 -1.95
CA ARG A 77 15.96 -0.80 -1.25
C ARG A 77 16.36 0.30 -2.24
N GLY A 78 15.70 1.44 -2.14
CA GLY A 78 15.92 2.59 -3.03
C GLY A 78 14.77 2.85 -3.99
N LEU A 79 13.89 1.86 -4.19
CA LEU A 79 12.62 2.04 -4.87
C LEU A 79 11.62 2.78 -3.97
N THR A 80 10.75 3.58 -4.59
CA THR A 80 9.78 4.45 -3.91
C THR A 80 8.50 3.71 -3.53
N SER A 81 7.68 4.31 -2.67
CA SER A 81 6.34 3.76 -2.39
C SER A 81 5.44 3.83 -3.63
N ASP A 82 5.04 2.68 -4.16
CA ASP A 82 4.19 2.59 -5.37
C ASP A 82 3.47 1.23 -5.44
N VAL A 83 2.75 0.98 -6.52
CA VAL A 83 2.13 -0.30 -6.84
C VAL A 83 3.16 -1.26 -7.45
N TYR A 84 3.33 -2.40 -6.80
CA TYR A 84 4.18 -3.50 -7.26
C TYR A 84 3.35 -4.76 -7.47
N LEU A 85 3.86 -5.68 -8.29
CA LEU A 85 3.29 -7.01 -8.39
C LEU A 85 3.83 -7.88 -7.26
N LEU A 86 2.92 -8.42 -6.44
CA LEU A 86 3.25 -9.44 -5.46
C LEU A 86 2.78 -10.81 -5.92
N ASP A 87 3.62 -11.80 -5.68
CA ASP A 87 3.40 -13.21 -6.00
C ASP A 87 3.69 -14.05 -4.76
N LEU A 88 2.63 -14.42 -4.03
CA LEU A 88 2.75 -15.02 -2.69
C LEU A 88 3.26 -16.47 -2.72
N ASP A 89 3.09 -17.19 -3.83
CA ASP A 89 3.53 -18.57 -4.02
C ASP A 89 4.64 -18.71 -5.06
N GLY A 90 5.01 -17.64 -5.76
CA GLY A 90 6.12 -17.58 -6.70
C GLY A 90 5.82 -18.39 -7.96
N ALA A 91 6.63 -19.40 -8.26
CA ALA A 91 6.38 -20.28 -9.42
C ALA A 91 5.16 -21.22 -9.23
N GLY A 92 4.29 -20.95 -8.26
CA GLY A 92 3.07 -21.69 -7.97
C GLY A 92 1.92 -21.33 -8.92
N PRO A 93 0.72 -21.89 -8.69
CA PRO A 93 -0.43 -21.69 -9.55
C PRO A 93 -1.14 -20.33 -9.39
N GLU A 94 -0.93 -19.61 -8.28
CA GLU A 94 -1.60 -18.33 -8.07
C GLU A 94 -0.90 -17.22 -8.86
N PRO A 95 -1.65 -16.35 -9.57
CA PRO A 95 -1.03 -15.28 -10.33
C PRO A 95 -0.56 -14.15 -9.41
N ALA A 96 0.52 -13.48 -9.85
CA ALA A 96 0.94 -12.22 -9.27
C ALA A 96 -0.18 -11.15 -9.35
N PHE A 97 -0.19 -10.21 -8.42
CA PHE A 97 -1.24 -9.22 -8.30
C PHE A 97 -0.73 -7.86 -7.80
N PRO A 98 -1.38 -6.74 -8.18
CA PRO A 98 -0.94 -5.41 -7.78
C PRO A 98 -1.21 -5.15 -6.29
N VAL A 99 -0.23 -4.55 -5.62
CA VAL A 99 -0.29 -4.08 -4.23
C VAL A 99 0.45 -2.77 -4.11
N TYR A 100 -0.18 -1.77 -3.49
CA TYR A 100 0.54 -0.57 -3.09
C TYR A 100 1.46 -0.90 -1.91
N CYS A 101 2.76 -0.80 -2.11
CA CYS A 101 3.78 -1.05 -1.11
C CYS A 101 4.37 0.29 -0.62
N ASP A 102 4.20 0.58 0.66
CA ASP A 102 4.93 1.68 1.32
C ASP A 102 6.34 1.18 1.70
N GLN A 103 7.34 1.78 1.04
CA GLN A 103 8.78 1.48 1.18
C GLN A 103 9.53 2.50 2.05
N GLU A 104 8.83 3.51 2.56
CA GLU A 104 9.45 4.65 3.23
C GLU A 104 9.17 4.64 4.74
N THR A 105 7.93 4.40 5.14
CA THR A 105 7.52 4.53 6.54
C THR A 105 8.02 3.35 7.37
N ASP A 106 8.66 3.64 8.52
CA ASP A 106 9.14 2.62 9.46
C ASP A 106 10.00 1.52 8.79
N GLY A 107 10.89 1.94 7.89
CA GLY A 107 11.78 1.05 7.16
C GLY A 107 11.12 0.27 6.01
N GLY A 108 9.88 0.60 5.66
CA GLY A 108 9.19 0.08 4.48
C GLY A 108 8.70 -1.35 4.59
N GLY A 109 8.38 -1.92 3.43
CA GLY A 109 7.85 -3.27 3.29
C GLY A 109 6.40 -3.44 3.73
N TRP A 110 5.61 -2.36 3.71
CA TRP A 110 4.19 -2.37 4.10
C TRP A 110 3.28 -2.54 2.90
N ALA A 111 2.45 -3.57 2.89
CA ALA A 111 1.40 -3.75 1.90
C ALA A 111 0.11 -3.05 2.35
N LEU A 112 -0.49 -2.24 1.47
CA LEU A 112 -1.80 -1.66 1.70
C LEU A 112 -2.86 -2.76 1.71
N LEU A 113 -3.48 -2.98 2.87
CA LEU A 113 -4.57 -3.95 3.03
C LEU A 113 -5.89 -3.31 2.63
N TYR A 114 -6.14 -2.10 3.14
CA TYR A 114 -7.28 -1.31 2.74
C TYR A 114 -7.00 0.18 2.86
N ASN A 115 -7.79 0.96 2.14
CA ASN A 115 -7.75 2.41 2.15
C ASN A 115 -9.16 2.96 2.01
N SER A 116 -9.61 3.77 2.96
CA SER A 116 -10.82 4.57 2.84
C SER A 116 -10.42 6.03 2.65
N VAL A 117 -10.90 6.66 1.58
CA VAL A 117 -10.61 8.03 1.19
C VAL A 117 -11.90 8.81 1.13
N GLY A 118 -11.94 9.95 1.82
CA GLY A 118 -13.08 10.85 1.81
C GLY A 118 -13.38 11.41 0.42
N SER A 119 -14.66 11.47 0.05
CA SER A 119 -15.09 11.97 -1.26
C SER A 119 -16.32 12.87 -1.15
N GLU A 120 -16.20 14.11 -1.63
CA GLU A 120 -17.34 15.04 -1.78
C GLU A 120 -18.38 14.54 -2.79
N GLU A 121 -18.01 13.60 -3.66
CA GLU A 121 -18.96 12.97 -4.60
C GLU A 121 -19.84 11.89 -3.94
N GLY A 122 -19.57 11.56 -2.67
CA GLY A 122 -20.38 10.62 -1.90
C GLY A 122 -20.17 9.15 -2.25
N THR A 123 -19.06 8.81 -2.89
CA THR A 123 -18.81 7.46 -3.44
C THR A 123 -18.22 6.48 -2.42
N THR A 124 -17.77 6.96 -1.27
CA THR A 124 -17.02 6.13 -0.30
C THR A 124 -17.91 5.21 0.51
N LEU A 125 -19.09 5.69 0.95
CA LEU A 125 -20.02 4.83 1.70
C LEU A 125 -20.37 3.54 0.94
N GLN A 126 -20.74 3.65 -0.34
CA GLN A 126 -21.11 2.49 -1.15
C GLN A 126 -19.92 1.54 -1.40
N PHE A 127 -18.68 2.04 -1.38
CA PHE A 127 -17.49 1.21 -1.53
C PHE A 127 -17.35 0.19 -0.40
N TRP A 128 -17.78 0.55 0.81
CA TRP A 128 -17.62 -0.30 1.99
C TRP A 128 -18.76 -1.26 2.23
N ASN A 129 -19.82 -1.24 1.42
CA ASN A 129 -20.81 -2.30 1.42
C ASN A 129 -20.25 -3.55 0.72
N ILE A 130 -19.49 -4.33 1.47
CA ILE A 130 -18.86 -5.59 1.05
C ILE A 130 -19.64 -6.75 1.67
N PRO A 131 -20.33 -7.59 0.87
CA PRO A 131 -20.98 -8.78 1.37
C PRO A 131 -19.98 -9.75 2.02
N TYR A 132 -20.42 -10.52 3.00
CA TYR A 132 -19.55 -11.46 3.72
C TYR A 132 -18.91 -12.49 2.78
N ALA A 133 -19.60 -12.92 1.73
CA ALA A 133 -19.04 -13.81 0.72
C ALA A 133 -17.80 -13.24 0.01
N GLU A 134 -17.64 -11.92 -0.02
CA GLU A 134 -16.57 -11.18 -0.68
C GLU A 134 -15.49 -10.66 0.28
N ARG A 135 -15.58 -10.96 1.60
CA ARG A 135 -14.67 -10.48 2.65
C ARG A 135 -13.18 -10.83 2.47
N LEU A 136 -12.85 -11.73 1.55
CA LEU A 136 -11.46 -12.09 1.21
C LEU A 136 -11.09 -11.67 -0.22
N GLY A 137 -12.01 -11.02 -0.92
CA GLY A 137 -11.84 -10.52 -2.28
C GLY A 137 -11.03 -9.23 -2.35
N THR A 138 -11.05 -8.63 -3.52
CA THR A 138 -10.43 -7.34 -3.82
C THR A 138 -11.47 -6.39 -4.38
N ARG A 139 -11.43 -5.12 -3.97
CA ARG A 139 -12.28 -4.05 -4.49
C ARG A 139 -11.46 -2.78 -4.69
N GLY A 140 -11.65 -2.11 -5.82
CA GLY A 140 -10.85 -0.95 -6.21
C GLY A 140 -9.43 -1.31 -6.66
N GLU A 141 -8.73 -0.31 -7.18
CA GLU A 141 -7.32 -0.43 -7.55
C GLU A 141 -6.43 0.10 -6.42
N PRO A 142 -5.28 -0.53 -6.13
CA PRO A 142 -4.42 -0.13 -5.04
C PRO A 142 -3.83 1.26 -5.29
N ALA A 143 -4.22 2.25 -4.50
CA ALA A 143 -3.60 3.57 -4.47
C ALA A 143 -3.96 4.30 -3.17
N LEU A 144 -3.16 5.30 -2.80
CA LEU A 144 -3.43 6.13 -1.62
C LEU A 144 -4.54 7.17 -1.84
N GLY A 145 -4.81 7.55 -3.09
CA GLY A 145 -5.78 8.58 -3.46
C GLY A 145 -7.20 8.08 -3.72
N GLN A 146 -7.46 6.79 -3.56
CA GLN A 146 -8.79 6.21 -3.78
C GLN A 146 -9.10 5.06 -2.82
N ASN A 147 -10.37 4.69 -2.77
CA ASN A 147 -10.83 3.57 -1.96
C ASN A 147 -10.28 2.25 -2.50
N PHE A 148 -9.79 1.41 -1.59
CA PHE A 148 -9.19 0.12 -1.90
C PHE A 148 -9.44 -0.89 -0.78
N TYR A 149 -9.63 -2.16 -1.13
CA TYR A 149 -9.73 -3.26 -0.18
C TYR A 149 -9.15 -4.54 -0.78
N ARG A 150 -8.30 -5.24 -0.01
CA ARG A 150 -7.80 -6.58 -0.34
C ARG A 150 -7.79 -7.48 0.88
N GLY A 151 -8.91 -8.15 1.13
CA GLY A 151 -9.11 -9.00 2.30
C GLY A 151 -8.18 -10.23 2.36
N SER A 152 -7.71 -10.73 1.21
CA SER A 152 -6.79 -11.87 1.16
C SER A 152 -5.45 -11.62 1.88
N LEU A 153 -5.02 -10.36 2.03
CA LEU A 153 -3.77 -10.03 2.72
C LEU A 153 -3.81 -10.34 4.22
N TYR A 154 -4.99 -10.48 4.84
CA TYR A 154 -5.09 -10.96 6.22
C TYR A 154 -4.50 -12.37 6.44
N PHE A 155 -4.40 -13.20 5.39
CA PHE A 155 -3.81 -14.55 5.52
C PHE A 155 -2.30 -14.51 5.76
N VAL A 156 -1.61 -13.60 5.07
CA VAL A 156 -0.16 -13.48 5.14
C VAL A 156 0.29 -12.46 6.18
N GLY A 157 -0.55 -11.48 6.51
CA GLY A 157 -0.21 -10.42 7.45
C GLY A 157 0.16 -10.90 8.85
N ARG A 158 1.26 -10.37 9.39
CA ARG A 158 1.76 -10.69 10.74
C ARG A 158 1.94 -9.47 11.61
N GLU A 159 2.26 -8.34 11.01
CA GLU A 159 2.33 -7.04 11.67
C GLU A 159 1.48 -6.05 10.91
N TYR A 160 0.72 -5.25 11.64
CA TYR A 160 -0.30 -4.37 11.12
C TYR A 160 -0.12 -2.96 11.67
N ARG A 161 -0.48 -1.98 10.85
CA ARG A 161 -0.48 -0.57 11.18
C ARG A 161 -1.73 0.09 10.62
N ASP A 162 -2.43 0.87 11.43
CA ASP A 162 -3.49 1.74 10.95
C ASP A 162 -3.00 3.19 10.97
N ASP A 163 -3.22 3.89 9.86
CA ASP A 163 -2.88 5.30 9.69
C ASP A 163 -4.14 6.12 9.43
N ILE A 164 -4.20 7.32 9.99
CA ILE A 164 -5.26 8.30 9.74
C ILE A 164 -4.64 9.59 9.23
N GLU A 165 -5.19 10.11 8.13
CA GLU A 165 -4.88 11.44 7.58
C GLU A 165 -6.05 12.39 7.85
N ASP A 166 -5.81 13.49 8.56
CA ASP A 166 -6.83 14.51 8.78
C ASP A 166 -7.09 15.38 7.54
N LEU A 167 -8.09 16.27 7.61
CA LEU A 167 -8.44 17.18 6.52
C LEU A 167 -7.37 18.23 6.20
N GLU A 168 -6.37 18.42 7.06
CA GLU A 168 -5.25 19.32 6.83
C GLU A 168 -4.04 18.59 6.22
N GLY A 169 -4.07 17.26 6.16
CA GLY A 169 -3.02 16.40 5.60
C GLY A 169 -2.01 15.89 6.61
N THR A 170 -2.28 16.02 7.91
CA THR A 170 -1.45 15.39 8.94
C THR A 170 -1.76 13.90 9.00
N VAL A 171 -0.74 13.07 8.81
CA VAL A 171 -0.84 11.60 8.95
C VAL A 171 -0.35 11.17 10.33
N LYS A 172 -1.10 10.28 10.98
CA LYS A 172 -0.72 9.63 12.24
C LYS A 172 -0.90 8.13 12.15
N GLU A 173 0.13 7.40 12.59
CA GLU A 173 -0.05 6.00 13.00
C GLU A 173 -0.89 6.00 14.28
N VAL A 174 -2.06 5.36 14.22
CA VAL A 174 -3.02 5.34 15.33
C VAL A 174 -3.06 4.00 16.04
N MET A 175 -2.62 2.93 15.39
CA MET A 175 -2.56 1.59 15.96
C MET A 175 -1.45 0.79 15.29
N ARG A 176 -0.72 0.04 16.11
CA ARG A 176 0.20 -1.02 15.68
C ARG A 176 -0.07 -2.28 16.46
N ALA A 177 -0.15 -3.39 15.74
CA ALA A 177 -0.43 -4.69 16.33
C ALA A 177 0.22 -5.83 15.56
N THR A 178 0.26 -7.00 16.18
CA THR A 178 0.66 -8.25 15.53
C THR A 178 -0.46 -9.27 15.61
N ALA A 179 -0.50 -10.21 14.66
CA ALA A 179 -1.35 -11.39 14.71
C ALA A 179 -0.63 -12.60 14.10
N GLU A 180 -0.97 -13.81 14.55
CA GLU A 180 -0.41 -15.06 14.04
C GLU A 180 -1.07 -15.48 12.71
N GLY A 181 -2.24 -14.90 12.41
CA GLY A 181 -3.04 -15.12 11.21
C GLY A 181 -4.47 -14.64 11.41
N ILE A 182 -5.39 -15.14 10.58
CA ILE A 182 -6.82 -14.83 10.65
C ILE A 182 -7.64 -16.11 10.54
N ASN A 183 -8.76 -16.18 11.25
CA ASN A 183 -9.78 -17.17 11.01
C ASN A 183 -10.58 -16.77 9.76
N SER A 184 -10.46 -17.52 8.66
CA SER A 184 -11.14 -17.18 7.41
C SER A 184 -12.66 -17.14 7.51
N LYS A 185 -13.27 -17.77 8.51
CA LYS A 185 -14.72 -17.78 8.71
C LYS A 185 -15.15 -16.59 9.57
N THR A 186 -14.57 -16.42 10.76
CA THR A 186 -15.02 -15.35 11.66
C THR A 186 -14.37 -14.01 11.34
N MET A 187 -13.32 -14.01 10.53
CA MET A 187 -12.45 -12.85 10.28
C MET A 187 -11.84 -12.26 11.56
N GLU A 188 -11.84 -13.02 12.65
CA GLU A 188 -11.11 -12.69 13.87
C GLU A 188 -9.63 -13.01 13.68
N LEU A 189 -8.76 -12.09 14.13
CA LEU A 189 -7.34 -12.31 14.13
C LEU A 189 -6.95 -13.33 15.22
N LEU A 190 -5.95 -14.15 14.91
CA LEU A 190 -5.43 -15.19 15.79
C LEU A 190 -4.27 -14.63 16.62
N GLY A 191 -4.35 -14.74 17.94
CA GLY A 191 -3.33 -14.22 18.87
C GLY A 191 -3.02 -12.72 18.69
N PRO A 192 -4.00 -11.83 18.48
CA PRO A 192 -3.73 -10.41 18.28
C PRO A 192 -3.05 -9.83 19.51
N THR A 193 -2.01 -9.02 19.30
CA THR A 193 -1.29 -8.32 20.36
C THR A 193 -1.14 -6.85 19.99
N HIS A 194 -1.56 -5.97 20.92
CA HIS A 194 -1.35 -4.53 20.80
C HIS A 194 0.13 -4.20 21.04
N VAL A 195 0.75 -3.47 20.11
CA VAL A 195 2.16 -3.06 20.19
C VAL A 195 2.24 -1.60 20.64
N THR A 196 1.64 -0.68 19.88
CA THR A 196 1.62 0.76 20.15
C THR A 196 0.36 1.41 19.57
N GLY A 197 0.07 2.64 19.98
CA GLY A 197 -1.09 3.39 19.51
C GLY A 197 -2.25 3.40 20.52
N ASP A 198 -3.44 3.73 20.03
CA ASP A 198 -4.63 3.84 20.85
C ASP A 198 -5.26 2.47 21.13
N ALA A 199 -5.40 2.14 22.42
CA ALA A 199 -5.91 0.84 22.84
C ALA A 199 -7.39 0.62 22.51
N ASN A 200 -8.19 1.70 22.41
CA ASN A 200 -9.59 1.58 22.00
C ASN A 200 -9.69 1.30 20.50
N ILE A 201 -8.85 1.93 19.67
CA ILE A 201 -8.78 1.61 18.24
C ILE A 201 -8.38 0.14 18.05
N TYR A 202 -7.34 -0.31 18.77
CA TYR A 202 -6.95 -1.72 18.76
C TYR A 202 -8.11 -2.65 19.13
N PHE A 203 -8.82 -2.33 20.22
CA PHE A 203 -9.96 -3.12 20.67
C PHE A 203 -11.08 -3.16 19.62
N ALA A 204 -11.50 -1.99 19.13
CA ALA A 204 -12.62 -1.83 18.21
C ALA A 204 -12.35 -2.42 16.82
N HIS A 205 -11.13 -2.29 16.31
CA HIS A 205 -10.84 -2.51 14.88
C HIS A 205 -9.85 -3.63 14.58
N PHE A 206 -9.28 -4.27 15.61
CA PHE A 206 -8.26 -5.31 15.40
C PHE A 206 -8.45 -6.54 16.28
N LEU A 207 -8.84 -6.35 17.54
CA LEU A 207 -9.04 -7.45 18.50
C LEU A 207 -10.36 -8.19 18.26
N SER A 208 -11.41 -7.46 17.90
CA SER A 208 -12.77 -7.96 17.73
C SER A 208 -13.02 -8.46 16.30
N GLY A 209 -14.24 -8.93 16.03
CA GLY A 209 -14.57 -9.54 14.74
C GLY A 209 -15.01 -8.56 13.66
N TRP A 210 -15.25 -9.11 12.48
CA TRP A 210 -15.61 -8.36 11.28
C TRP A 210 -17.10 -8.52 11.00
N SER A 211 -17.79 -7.42 10.73
CA SER A 211 -19.22 -7.44 10.38
C SER A 211 -19.44 -6.84 9.00
N SER A 212 -20.52 -7.29 8.35
CA SER A 212 -21.11 -6.75 7.12
C SER A 212 -22.63 -6.76 7.24
N GLN A 213 -23.33 -6.25 6.23
CA GLN A 213 -24.80 -6.26 6.18
C GLN A 213 -25.44 -7.66 6.34
N ASP A 214 -24.70 -8.72 6.03
CA ASP A 214 -25.15 -10.10 5.95
C ASP A 214 -24.38 -11.05 6.89
N TYR A 215 -23.49 -10.51 7.73
CA TYR A 215 -22.75 -11.26 8.73
C TYR A 215 -22.45 -10.39 9.95
N ASP A 216 -22.80 -10.91 11.11
CA ASP A 216 -22.54 -10.26 12.39
C ASP A 216 -21.40 -11.00 13.09
N GLY A 217 -20.23 -10.38 13.07
CA GLY A 217 -19.03 -10.88 13.75
C GLY A 217 -18.57 -9.97 14.87
N ASP A 218 -19.30 -8.91 15.16
CA ASP A 218 -18.94 -7.96 16.19
C ASP A 218 -19.41 -8.44 17.57
N THR A 219 -19.09 -7.64 18.59
CA THR A 219 -19.33 -8.01 19.99
C THR A 219 -20.42 -7.16 20.62
N ASP A 220 -21.15 -6.38 19.82
CA ASP A 220 -22.17 -5.50 20.32
C ASP A 220 -23.42 -6.30 20.72
N PRO A 221 -23.98 -6.08 21.92
CA PRO A 221 -25.15 -6.82 22.38
C PRO A 221 -26.46 -6.32 21.76
N ASP A 222 -26.47 -5.11 21.21
CA ASP A 222 -27.69 -4.42 20.76
C ASP A 222 -27.95 -4.65 19.26
N GLY A 223 -26.95 -5.09 18.49
CA GLY A 223 -27.14 -5.61 17.13
C GLY A 223 -25.86 -5.60 16.30
N ASN A 224 -26.04 -5.79 14.99
CA ASN A 224 -24.93 -5.78 14.03
C ASN A 224 -24.55 -4.32 13.71
N CYS A 225 -23.34 -3.92 14.10
CA CYS A 225 -22.85 -2.56 13.90
C CYS A 225 -22.74 -2.18 12.41
N ALA A 226 -22.44 -3.13 11.52
CA ALA A 226 -22.42 -2.83 10.09
C ALA A 226 -23.81 -2.43 9.58
N LEU A 227 -24.88 -3.07 10.07
CA LEU A 227 -26.26 -2.71 9.70
C LEU A 227 -26.67 -1.34 10.27
N GLU A 228 -26.27 -1.04 11.51
CA GLU A 228 -26.54 0.25 12.15
C GLU A 228 -25.85 1.40 11.40
N PHE A 229 -24.60 1.19 10.98
CA PHE A 229 -23.77 2.18 10.29
C PHE A 229 -23.73 1.93 8.78
N GLN A 230 -24.92 1.92 8.16
CA GLN A 230 -25.11 2.02 6.70
C GLN A 230 -24.45 0.92 5.86
N ASN A 231 -24.43 -0.31 6.36
CA ASN A 231 -23.86 -1.50 5.71
C ASN A 231 -22.33 -1.45 5.53
N VAL A 232 -21.61 -0.61 6.29
CA VAL A 232 -20.15 -0.52 6.20
C VAL A 232 -19.51 -1.78 6.78
N ALA A 233 -18.80 -2.51 5.94
CA ALA A 233 -18.10 -3.71 6.33
C ALA A 233 -16.69 -3.41 6.86
N GLN A 234 -16.43 -3.75 8.12
CA GLN A 234 -15.13 -3.56 8.78
C GLN A 234 -15.06 -4.41 10.06
N HIS A 235 -13.92 -4.35 10.75
CA HIS A 235 -13.81 -4.84 12.13
C HIS A 235 -14.49 -3.87 13.10
N TYR A 236 -15.32 -4.45 13.98
CA TYR A 236 -16.09 -3.75 15.00
C TYR A 236 -15.97 -4.49 16.33
N ALA A 237 -16.09 -3.75 17.44
CA ALA A 237 -16.29 -4.32 18.77
C ALA A 237 -17.69 -3.96 19.30
N GLN A 238 -17.78 -3.02 20.24
CA GLN A 238 -19.02 -2.31 20.58
C GLN A 238 -19.18 -1.17 19.58
N CYS A 239 -19.33 -1.56 18.32
CA CYS A 239 -19.18 -0.72 17.14
C CYS A 239 -17.78 -0.13 17.00
N TRP A 240 -17.62 1.19 16.90
CA TRP A 240 -16.42 1.76 16.29
C TRP A 240 -15.83 2.99 17.00
N GLU A 241 -14.51 3.14 16.89
CA GLU A 241 -13.76 4.37 17.20
C GLU A 241 -13.49 5.18 15.92
N TYR A 242 -13.32 4.50 14.78
CA TYR A 242 -13.44 5.07 13.44
C TYR A 242 -14.35 4.23 12.53
N ASN A 243 -15.01 4.88 11.58
CA ASN A 243 -15.81 4.21 10.55
C ASN A 243 -15.21 4.47 9.18
N LEU A 244 -15.19 3.45 8.32
CA LEU A 244 -14.60 3.56 6.99
C LEU A 244 -15.55 4.22 5.98
N GLY A 245 -16.87 4.21 6.19
CA GLY A 245 -17.82 4.65 5.16
C GLY A 245 -19.01 5.50 5.65
N ALA A 246 -19.40 5.39 6.91
CA ALA A 246 -20.59 6.01 7.45
C ALA A 246 -20.25 7.14 8.42
N ASP A 247 -21.21 8.04 8.59
CA ASP A 247 -21.27 8.97 9.71
C ASP A 247 -22.03 8.31 10.89
N ALA A 248 -21.78 8.77 12.12
CA ALA A 248 -22.55 8.41 13.30
C ALA A 248 -23.32 9.60 13.92
N ASP A 249 -23.23 10.80 13.35
CA ASP A 249 -24.18 11.88 13.67
C ASP A 249 -25.54 11.63 12.99
N GLU A 250 -26.62 12.28 13.42
CA GLU A 250 -27.91 12.23 12.70
C GLU A 250 -27.95 13.37 11.66
N PRO A 251 -28.12 13.06 10.35
CA PRO A 251 -28.27 11.73 9.74
C PRO A 251 -26.95 10.95 9.65
N THR A 252 -26.99 9.62 9.80
CA THR A 252 -25.81 8.71 9.75
C THR A 252 -25.14 8.59 8.37
N ASP A 253 -25.55 9.45 7.45
CA ASP A 253 -24.98 9.66 6.13
C ASP A 253 -24.85 11.17 5.94
N ASP A 254 -23.62 11.62 5.73
CA ASP A 254 -23.24 13.02 5.59
C ASP A 254 -23.04 13.42 4.11
N GLY A 255 -23.70 12.70 3.21
CA GLY A 255 -23.55 12.83 1.76
C GLY A 255 -22.56 11.83 1.18
N GLY A 256 -22.28 10.74 1.89
CA GLY A 256 -21.41 9.65 1.48
C GLY A 256 -19.91 9.97 1.55
N TRP A 257 -19.49 10.95 2.38
CA TRP A 257 -18.10 11.37 2.51
C TRP A 257 -17.19 10.17 2.75
N GLY A 258 -17.57 9.33 3.71
CA GLY A 258 -16.86 8.11 4.04
C GLY A 258 -16.24 8.12 5.43
N PRO A 259 -14.90 8.22 5.54
CA PRO A 259 -14.18 7.90 6.76
C PRO A 259 -14.36 8.98 7.85
N HIS A 260 -14.70 8.50 9.04
CA HIS A 260 -14.90 9.32 10.24
C HIS A 260 -14.13 8.77 11.43
N LEU A 261 -13.66 9.65 12.30
CA LEU A 261 -12.98 9.32 13.55
C LEU A 261 -13.72 9.99 14.71
N GLY A 262 -13.97 9.26 15.80
CA GLY A 262 -14.54 9.86 17.00
C GLY A 262 -13.70 11.06 17.46
N THR A 263 -14.31 12.25 17.58
CA THR A 263 -13.58 13.51 17.83
C THR A 263 -12.74 13.45 19.12
N HIS A 264 -13.19 12.69 20.11
CA HIS A 264 -12.45 12.46 21.34
C HIS A 264 -11.11 11.70 21.15
N ILE A 265 -10.98 10.91 20.09
CA ILE A 265 -9.73 10.29 19.65
C ILE A 265 -8.91 11.29 18.82
N THR A 266 -9.56 12.01 17.89
CA THR A 266 -8.93 13.06 17.07
C THR A 266 -8.17 14.07 17.93
N GLU A 267 -8.82 14.61 18.96
CA GLU A 267 -8.22 15.57 19.90
C GLU A 267 -7.06 14.96 20.70
N ARG A 268 -7.18 13.69 21.12
CA ARG A 268 -6.14 12.97 21.87
C ARG A 268 -4.89 12.75 21.04
N LEU A 269 -5.05 12.48 19.74
CA LEU A 269 -3.98 12.26 18.79
C LEU A 269 -3.38 13.56 18.22
N GLY A 270 -4.00 14.70 18.52
CA GLY A 270 -3.58 16.01 18.02
C GLY A 270 -3.80 16.17 16.51
N LEU A 271 -4.83 15.52 15.97
CA LEU A 271 -5.29 15.69 14.59
C LEU A 271 -6.26 16.87 14.48
N ALA A 272 -6.39 17.44 13.29
CA ALA A 272 -7.39 18.48 13.02
C ALA A 272 -8.81 17.91 13.14
N SER A 273 -9.72 18.69 13.73
CA SER A 273 -11.14 18.33 13.90
C SER A 273 -12.06 19.41 13.31
N ASP A 274 -13.14 18.96 12.69
CA ASP A 274 -14.26 19.79 12.23
C ASP A 274 -15.26 20.14 13.35
N LYS A 275 -15.03 19.64 14.57
CA LYS A 275 -15.82 19.85 15.80
C LYS A 275 -17.20 19.20 15.79
N THR A 276 -17.46 18.24 14.91
CA THR A 276 -18.61 17.35 15.03
C THR A 276 -18.34 16.29 16.11
N ARG A 277 -19.29 15.40 16.39
CA ARG A 277 -19.03 14.29 17.33
C ARG A 277 -18.09 13.24 16.70
N TYR A 278 -18.21 13.08 15.39
CA TYR A 278 -17.42 12.19 14.56
C TYR A 278 -16.76 13.01 13.45
N THR A 279 -15.49 13.32 13.64
CA THR A 279 -14.71 14.17 12.73
C THR A 279 -14.52 13.47 11.40
N ARG A 280 -14.79 14.18 10.30
CA ARG A 280 -14.36 13.75 8.96
C ARG A 280 -12.85 13.70 8.90
N VAL A 281 -12.31 12.59 8.41
CA VAL A 281 -10.88 12.47 8.10
C VAL A 281 -10.72 12.30 6.59
N ARG A 282 -9.56 12.67 6.06
CA ARG A 282 -9.28 12.52 4.63
C ARG A 282 -9.07 11.06 4.28
N ARG A 283 -8.40 10.31 5.14
CA ARG A 283 -8.05 8.91 4.87
C ARG A 283 -7.93 8.07 6.14
N ILE A 284 -8.37 6.81 6.04
CA ILE A 284 -8.07 5.75 7.02
C ILE A 284 -7.50 4.56 6.24
N SER A 285 -6.27 4.15 6.56
CA SER A 285 -5.59 3.07 5.86
C SER A 285 -5.15 2.00 6.85
N ARG A 286 -5.26 0.73 6.44
CA ARG A 286 -4.59 -0.38 7.13
C ARG A 286 -3.51 -0.96 6.26
N TRP A 287 -2.37 -1.19 6.88
CA TRP A 287 -1.18 -1.77 6.30
C TRP A 287 -0.86 -3.08 6.98
N THR A 288 -0.19 -3.97 6.25
CA THR A 288 0.33 -5.20 6.81
C THR A 288 1.69 -5.55 6.23
N ARG A 289 2.53 -6.24 7.00
CA ARG A 289 3.79 -6.83 6.53
C ARG A 289 4.00 -8.24 7.10
N TRP A 290 4.86 -9.02 6.44
CA TRP A 290 5.18 -10.42 6.76
C TRP A 290 6.59 -10.82 6.32
#